data_AF-A0A483AHW3-F1
#
_entry.id   AF-A0A483AHW3-F1
#
_cell.length_a   1.000
_cell.length_b   1.000
_cell.length_c   1.000
_cell.angle_alpha   90.00
_cell.angle_beta   90.00
_cell.angle_gamma   90.00
#
_symmetry.space_group_name_H-M   'P 1'
#
loop_
_entity.id
_entity.type
_entity.pdbx_description
1 polymer ?
#
loop_
_entity_poly.entity_id
_entity_poly.type
_entity_poly.pdbx_seq_one_letter_code
_entity_poly.pdbx_strand_id
1 'polypeptide(L)'
;MIKHCCKEIGFFLEEDKVRISYNNIFREYAIELNSNAIQLIYYCPWCGSKLPESLHDEYLNKLEKLGYGDLGIFFELQELIDIEPNNEWLVERTIDMDLDKSFSLASLPDELTPNILKKFKTDKWWKERK
;
A
#
# COMPACT_ATOMS: atom_id res chain seq x y z
N MET A 1 -5.13 13.14 -9.91
CA MET A 1 -3.70 13.50 -9.80
C MET A 1 -3.43 13.96 -8.40
N ILE A 2 -2.46 13.33 -7.73
CA ILE A 2 -1.99 13.77 -6.42
C ILE A 2 -1.00 14.90 -6.65
N LYS A 3 -1.11 15.97 -5.86
CA LYS A 3 -0.20 17.10 -5.96
C LYS A 3 1.07 16.80 -5.16
N HIS A 4 2.18 16.59 -5.86
CA HIS A 4 3.48 16.41 -5.21
C HIS A 4 4.11 17.75 -4.81
N CYS A 5 5.12 17.69 -3.93
CA CYS A 5 5.75 18.90 -3.37
C CYS A 5 6.52 19.73 -4.40
N CYS A 6 7.05 19.11 -5.45
CA CYS A 6 7.72 19.79 -6.56
C CYS A 6 7.51 19.03 -7.87
N LYS A 7 7.89 19.66 -8.98
CA LYS A 7 7.76 19.05 -10.32
C LYS A 7 8.75 17.90 -10.53
N GLU A 8 9.91 17.95 -9.89
CA GLU A 8 10.97 16.95 -10.06
C GLU A 8 10.54 15.59 -9.52
N ILE A 9 9.99 15.54 -8.31
CA ILE A 9 9.50 14.26 -7.76
C ILE A 9 8.33 13.70 -8.57
N GLY A 10 7.43 14.55 -9.07
CA GLY A 10 6.35 14.12 -9.96
C GLY A 10 6.89 13.53 -11.27
N PHE A 11 7.86 14.22 -11.87
CA PHE A 11 8.54 13.74 -13.08
C PHE A 11 9.23 12.39 -12.88
N PHE A 12 10.00 12.22 -11.79
CA PHE A 12 10.72 10.96 -11.54
C PHE A 12 9.84 9.81 -11.05
N LEU A 13 8.61 10.08 -10.60
CA LEU A 13 7.61 9.04 -10.34
C LEU A 13 6.99 8.49 -11.63
N GLU A 14 6.98 9.28 -12.71
CA GLU A 14 6.45 8.87 -14.02
C GLU A 14 7.53 8.28 -14.93
N GLU A 15 8.79 8.69 -14.73
CA GLU A 15 9.91 8.31 -15.57
C GLU A 15 10.78 7.24 -14.91
N ASP A 16 11.01 6.12 -15.60
CA ASP A 16 11.89 5.03 -15.18
C ASP A 16 13.39 5.38 -15.32
N LYS A 17 13.80 6.46 -14.63
CA LYS A 17 15.20 6.91 -14.52
C LYS A 17 15.71 6.79 -13.10
N VAL A 18 14.81 6.82 -12.13
CA VAL A 18 15.08 6.66 -10.71
C VAL A 18 14.06 5.68 -10.18
N ARG A 19 14.50 4.69 -9.41
CA ARG A 19 13.60 3.74 -8.75
C ARG A 19 12.96 4.37 -7.53
N ILE A 20 12.07 5.33 -7.77
CA ILE A 20 11.25 5.95 -6.74
C ILE A 20 9.80 5.58 -6.99
N SER A 21 9.09 5.22 -5.93
CA SER A 21 7.67 4.88 -5.98
C SER A 21 6.89 5.71 -4.97
N TYR A 22 5.59 5.84 -5.22
CA TYR A 22 4.66 6.50 -4.32
C TYR A 22 3.46 5.59 -4.06
N ASN A 23 3.29 5.20 -2.80
CA ASN A 23 2.14 4.45 -2.34
C ASN A 23 1.04 5.43 -1.91
N ASN A 24 -0.06 5.48 -2.68
CA ASN A 24 -1.17 6.40 -2.40
C ASN A 24 -2.04 6.00 -1.20
N ILE A 25 -1.99 4.73 -0.78
CA ILE A 25 -2.72 4.16 0.36
C ILE A 25 -2.11 4.70 1.65
N PHE A 26 -0.78 4.65 1.74
CA PHE A 26 -0.04 5.08 2.93
C PHE A 26 0.52 6.50 2.82
N ARG A 27 0.41 7.14 1.64
CA ARG A 27 1.03 8.44 1.32
C ARG A 27 2.55 8.42 1.47
N GLU A 28 3.15 7.27 1.17
CA GLU A 28 4.57 7.03 1.35
C GLU A 28 5.32 7.17 0.03
N TYR A 29 6.54 7.68 0.14
CA TYR A 29 7.50 7.67 -0.95
C TYR A 29 8.62 6.72 -0.57
N ALA A 30 9.05 5.92 -1.53
CA ALA A 30 10.10 4.93 -1.31
C ALA A 30 11.10 4.90 -2.46
N ILE A 31 12.33 4.52 -2.15
CA ILE A 31 13.34 4.16 -3.14
C ILE A 31 13.41 2.64 -3.20
N GLU A 32 13.27 2.07 -4.39
CA GLU A 32 13.38 0.64 -4.60
C GLU A 32 14.85 0.24 -4.73
N LEU A 33 15.26 -0.73 -3.92
CA LEU A 33 16.59 -1.28 -3.89
C LEU A 33 16.65 -2.56 -4.75
N ASN A 34 17.85 -2.98 -5.13
CA ASN A 34 18.06 -4.13 -6.03
C ASN A 34 17.60 -5.50 -5.47
N SER A 35 17.02 -5.57 -4.27
CA SER A 35 16.74 -6.81 -3.53
C SER A 35 15.31 -6.91 -3.00
N ASN A 36 14.30 -6.50 -3.78
CA ASN A 36 12.89 -6.41 -3.36
C ASN A 36 12.66 -5.62 -2.06
N ALA A 37 13.66 -4.83 -1.66
CA ALA A 37 13.63 -4.00 -0.47
C ALA A 37 13.31 -2.57 -0.90
N ILE A 38 12.54 -1.89 -0.08
CA ILE A 38 12.22 -0.48 -0.28
C ILE A 38 12.75 0.33 0.90
N GLN A 39 13.26 1.52 0.62
CA GLN A 39 13.68 2.49 1.63
C GLN A 39 12.71 3.66 1.62
N LEU A 40 11.92 3.81 2.70
CA LEU A 40 11.07 4.98 2.86
C LEU A 40 11.91 6.26 2.97
N ILE A 41 11.42 7.33 2.35
CA ILE A 41 12.01 8.66 2.44
C ILE A 41 11.01 9.64 3.06
N TYR A 42 11.52 10.51 3.93
CA TYR A 42 10.69 11.47 4.68
C TYR A 42 10.85 12.91 4.19
N TYR A 43 11.81 13.15 3.31
CA TYR A 43 12.09 14.44 2.70
C TYR A 43 12.30 14.24 1.20
N CYS A 44 11.81 15.19 0.41
CA CYS A 44 12.00 15.18 -1.03
C CYS A 44 13.50 15.35 -1.36
N PRO A 45 14.13 14.41 -2.09
CA PRO A 45 15.54 14.50 -2.47
C PRO A 45 15.87 15.72 -3.34
N TRP A 46 14.87 16.31 -4.00
CA TRP A 46 15.06 17.41 -4.96
C TRP A 46 14.81 18.80 -4.35
N CYS A 47 13.73 18.97 -3.59
CA CYS A 47 13.36 20.28 -3.03
C CYS A 47 13.52 20.37 -1.50
N GLY A 48 13.89 19.27 -0.82
CA GLY A 48 14.10 19.22 0.62
C GLY A 48 12.85 19.37 1.47
N SER A 49 11.65 19.49 0.86
CA SER A 49 10.39 19.59 1.61
C SER A 49 10.12 18.29 2.37
N LYS A 50 9.58 18.41 3.59
CA LYS A 50 9.07 17.26 4.33
C LYS A 50 7.91 16.64 3.54
N LEU A 51 7.97 15.34 3.33
CA LEU A 51 6.93 14.58 2.66
C LEU A 51 5.74 14.35 3.62
N PRO A 52 4.56 14.00 3.09
CA PRO A 52 3.42 13.63 3.92
C PRO A 52 3.80 12.57 4.95
N GLU A 53 3.16 12.65 6.11
CA GLU A 53 3.28 11.62 7.13
C GLU A 53 2.64 10.32 6.63
N SER A 54 3.31 9.21 6.92
CA SER A 54 2.82 7.88 6.57
C SER A 54 1.53 7.58 7.33
N LEU A 55 0.55 7.02 6.62
CA LEU A 55 -0.68 6.48 7.21
C LEU A 55 -0.56 4.97 7.49
N HIS A 56 0.60 4.36 7.30
CA HIS A 56 0.77 2.92 7.42
C HIS A 56 0.48 2.43 8.85
N ASP A 57 1.06 3.08 9.87
CA ASP A 57 0.77 2.74 11.26
C ASP A 57 -0.70 2.96 11.61
N GLU A 58 -1.31 4.06 11.14
CA GLU A 58 -2.76 4.30 11.35
C GLU A 58 -3.61 3.20 10.71
N TYR A 59 -3.24 2.77 9.51
CA TYR A 59 -3.90 1.70 8.77
C TYR A 59 -3.81 0.38 9.53
N LEU A 60 -2.62 -0.04 9.96
CA LEU A 60 -2.42 -1.27 10.73
C LEU A 60 -3.18 -1.23 12.06
N ASN A 61 -3.10 -0.13 12.80
CA ASN A 61 -3.84 0.07 14.06
C ASN A 61 -5.36 -0.03 13.86
N LYS A 62 -5.88 0.45 12.72
CA LYS A 62 -7.30 0.34 12.38
C LYS A 62 -7.70 -1.10 12.08
N LEU A 63 -6.89 -1.82 11.32
CA LEU A 63 -7.12 -3.25 11.06
C LEU A 63 -7.07 -4.07 12.35
N GLU A 64 -6.09 -3.80 13.22
CA GLU A 64 -5.94 -4.48 14.50
C GLU A 64 -7.16 -4.26 15.41
N LYS A 65 -7.67 -3.02 15.50
CA LYS A 65 -8.92 -2.71 16.24
C LYS A 65 -10.16 -3.38 15.69
N LEU A 66 -10.16 -3.74 14.40
CA LEU A 66 -11.24 -4.47 13.76
C LEU A 66 -11.08 -6.00 13.89
N GLY A 67 -9.99 -6.47 14.49
CA GLY A 67 -9.67 -7.89 14.66
C GLY A 67 -8.90 -8.51 13.48
N TYR A 68 -8.31 -7.68 12.63
CA TYR A 68 -7.66 -8.09 11.37
C TYR A 68 -6.20 -7.68 11.25
N GLY A 69 -5.51 -7.42 12.37
CA GLY A 69 -4.11 -6.96 12.37
C GLY A 69 -3.17 -7.91 11.60
N ASP A 70 -3.36 -9.22 11.77
CA ASP A 70 -2.56 -10.27 11.12
C ASP A 70 -2.77 -10.35 9.60
N LEU A 71 -3.76 -9.62 9.06
CA LEU A 71 -4.15 -9.64 7.65
C LEU A 71 -3.76 -8.36 6.89
N GLY A 72 -3.02 -7.45 7.52
CA GLY A 72 -2.65 -6.16 6.92
C GLY A 72 -2.05 -6.26 5.53
N ILE A 73 -1.14 -7.23 5.34
CA ILE A 73 -0.46 -7.45 4.06
C ILE A 73 -1.43 -7.91 2.96
N PHE A 74 -2.39 -8.78 3.30
CA PHE A 74 -3.39 -9.26 2.34
C PHE A 74 -4.26 -8.11 1.83
N PHE A 75 -4.69 -7.22 2.73
CA PHE A 75 -5.52 -6.07 2.38
C PHE A 75 -4.74 -5.01 1.59
N GLU A 76 -3.47 -4.79 1.90
CA GLU A 76 -2.60 -3.91 1.12
C GLU A 76 -2.45 -4.41 -0.33
N LEU A 77 -2.14 -5.70 -0.51
CA LEU A 77 -1.97 -6.30 -1.84
C LEU A 77 -3.27 -6.28 -2.66
N GLN A 78 -4.41 -6.58 -2.04
CA GLN A 78 -5.70 -6.52 -2.73
C GLN A 78 -6.03 -5.09 -3.20
N GLU A 79 -5.63 -4.06 -2.46
CA GLU A 79 -5.80 -2.67 -2.92
C GLU A 79 -4.87 -2.28 -4.04
N LEU A 80 -3.62 -2.75 -4.02
CA LEU A 80 -2.69 -2.52 -5.11
C LEU A 80 -3.15 -3.22 -6.40
N ILE A 81 -3.71 -4.44 -6.30
CA ILE A 81 -4.35 -5.13 -7.43
C ILE A 81 -5.58 -4.37 -7.95
N ASP A 82 -6.43 -3.84 -7.06
CA ASP A 82 -7.60 -3.04 -7.48
C ASP A 82 -7.18 -1.78 -8.29
N ILE A 83 -5.98 -1.24 -8.03
CA ILE A 83 -5.43 -0.05 -8.70
C ILE A 83 -4.70 -0.43 -9.99
N GLU A 84 -3.92 -1.51 -9.97
CA GLU A 84 -3.11 -1.97 -11.10
C GLU A 84 -3.41 -3.44 -11.42
N PRO A 85 -4.60 -3.75 -11.98
CA PRO A 85 -5.10 -5.12 -12.13
C PRO A 85 -4.28 -5.99 -13.10
N ASN A 86 -3.38 -5.39 -13.88
CA ASN A 86 -2.53 -6.06 -14.86
C ASN A 86 -1.05 -6.11 -14.44
N ASN A 87 -0.72 -5.74 -13.20
CA ASN A 87 0.65 -5.78 -12.70
C ASN A 87 1.03 -7.23 -12.35
N GLU A 88 1.72 -7.91 -13.26
CA GLU A 88 2.13 -9.32 -13.13
C GLU A 88 2.91 -9.59 -11.84
N TRP A 89 3.75 -8.65 -11.38
CA TRP A 89 4.51 -8.80 -10.13
C TRP A 89 3.61 -8.78 -8.88
N LEU A 90 2.59 -7.90 -8.85
CA LEU A 90 1.61 -7.87 -7.75
C LEU A 90 0.76 -9.14 -7.76
N VAL A 91 0.35 -9.62 -8.94
CA VAL A 91 -0.42 -10.86 -9.09
C VAL A 91 0.42 -12.06 -8.62
N GLU A 92 1.67 -12.18 -9.06
CA GLU A 92 2.59 -13.25 -8.62
C GLU A 92 2.88 -13.19 -7.13
N ARG A 93 3.08 -12.01 -6.53
CA ARG A 93 3.32 -11.88 -5.08
C ARG A 93 2.10 -12.25 -4.24
N THR A 94 0.90 -12.01 -4.77
CA THR A 94 -0.36 -12.42 -4.14
C THR A 94 -0.56 -13.94 -4.25
N ILE A 95 -0.11 -14.53 -5.36
CA ILE A 95 -0.09 -15.99 -5.60
C ILE A 95 1.01 -16.69 -4.79
N ASP A 96 2.20 -16.11 -4.61
CA ASP A 96 3.26 -16.68 -3.75
C ASP A 96 2.90 -16.53 -2.25
N MET A 97 2.06 -15.55 -1.93
CA MET A 97 1.35 -15.48 -0.65
C MET A 97 0.14 -16.42 -0.59
N ASP A 98 -0.13 -17.25 -1.61
CA ASP A 98 -0.91 -18.47 -1.42
C ASP A 98 -0.15 -19.39 -0.45
N LEU A 99 -0.40 -19.16 0.84
CA LEU A 99 -1.11 -20.13 1.68
C LEU A 99 -0.47 -21.49 1.91
N ASP A 100 0.75 -21.75 1.47
CA ASP A 100 1.24 -23.13 1.46
C ASP A 100 1.86 -23.60 2.80
N LYS A 101 1.64 -22.89 3.93
CA LYS A 101 1.79 -23.50 5.29
C LYS A 101 1.35 -22.78 6.56
N SER A 102 0.69 -21.61 6.57
CA SER A 102 0.21 -21.08 7.88
C SER A 102 -1.01 -20.16 7.93
N PHE A 103 -1.69 -19.85 6.83
CA PHE A 103 -2.87 -18.97 6.94
C PHE A 103 -3.95 -19.24 5.90
N SER A 104 -4.36 -20.52 5.75
CA SER A 104 -5.40 -20.95 4.81
C SER A 104 -6.57 -19.94 4.75
N LEU A 105 -6.80 -19.35 3.57
CA LEU A 105 -7.95 -18.50 3.27
C LEU A 105 -9.28 -19.22 3.56
N ALA A 106 -9.27 -20.57 3.55
CA ALA A 106 -10.40 -21.42 3.93
C ALA A 106 -10.63 -21.54 5.45
N SER A 107 -9.73 -20.99 6.28
CA SER A 107 -9.87 -20.89 7.74
C SER A 107 -10.19 -19.46 8.20
N LEU A 108 -10.27 -18.51 7.27
CA LEU A 108 -10.85 -17.21 7.54
C LEU A 108 -12.38 -17.37 7.69
N PRO A 109 -13.02 -16.81 8.72
CA PRO A 109 -14.48 -16.75 8.81
C PRO A 109 -15.09 -16.26 7.48
N ASP A 110 -16.23 -16.77 7.03
CA ASP A 110 -16.91 -16.35 5.77
C ASP A 110 -17.08 -14.82 5.62
N GLU A 111 -17.05 -14.12 6.75
CA GLU A 111 -17.10 -12.67 6.87
C GLU A 111 -15.87 -11.98 6.28
N LEU A 112 -14.69 -12.62 6.20
CA LEU A 112 -13.38 -12.11 5.73
C LEU A 112 -13.20 -12.04 4.20
N THR A 113 -14.32 -12.07 3.48
CA THR A 113 -14.46 -11.93 2.03
C THR A 113 -14.34 -10.46 1.57
N PRO A 114 -14.35 -10.15 0.25
CA PRO A 114 -14.37 -8.78 -0.31
C PRO A 114 -15.36 -7.79 0.33
N ASN A 115 -16.34 -8.29 1.10
CA ASN A 115 -17.24 -7.51 1.94
C ASN A 115 -16.56 -6.75 3.10
N ILE A 116 -15.45 -7.23 3.69
CA ILE A 116 -14.74 -6.49 4.76
C ILE A 116 -14.00 -5.30 4.19
N LEU A 117 -13.26 -5.48 3.09
CA LEU A 117 -12.67 -4.36 2.35
C LEU A 117 -13.75 -3.36 1.99
N LYS A 118 -14.91 -3.82 1.53
CA LYS A 118 -16.04 -2.93 1.25
C LYS A 118 -16.51 -2.17 2.50
N LYS A 119 -16.60 -2.82 3.67
CA LYS A 119 -16.97 -2.19 4.95
C LYS A 119 -15.89 -1.21 5.44
N PHE A 120 -14.63 -1.60 5.43
CA PHE A 120 -13.51 -0.75 5.80
C PHE A 120 -13.40 0.48 4.87
N LYS A 121 -13.55 0.28 3.56
CA LYS A 121 -13.62 1.35 2.55
C LYS A 121 -14.82 2.30 2.77
N THR A 122 -15.82 1.90 3.57
CA THR A 122 -16.95 2.78 3.94
C THR A 122 -16.71 3.61 5.21
N ASP A 123 -15.69 3.28 6.00
CA ASP A 123 -15.31 4.00 7.23
C ASP A 123 -15.00 5.47 6.94
N LYS A 124 -15.33 6.34 7.90
CA LYS A 124 -15.12 7.79 7.77
C LYS A 124 -13.64 8.12 7.54
N TRP A 125 -12.74 7.47 8.28
CA TRP A 125 -11.30 7.66 8.14
C TRP A 125 -10.83 7.34 6.71
N TRP A 126 -11.36 6.25 6.14
CA TRP A 126 -11.02 5.84 4.78
C TRP A 126 -11.39 6.88 3.70
N LYS A 127 -12.54 7.53 3.88
CA LYS A 127 -13.02 8.54 2.93
C LYS A 127 -12.25 9.86 3.05
N GLU A 128 -11.83 10.19 4.26
CA GLU A 128 -11.14 11.44 4.59
C GLU A 128 -9.63 11.37 4.36
N ARG A 129 -9.05 10.17 4.19
CA ARG A 129 -7.61 10.00 3.88
C ARG A 129 -7.21 10.39 2.44
N LYS A 130 -8.15 10.79 1.58
CA LYS A 130 -7.84 11.21 0.20
C LYS A 130 -7.21 12.60 0.15
#